data_AF-A0AAU7NTB7-F1
#
_entry.id   AF-A0AAU7NTB7-F1
#
_cell.length_a   1.000
_cell.length_b   1.000
_cell.length_c   1.000
_cell.angle_alpha   90.00
_cell.angle_beta   90.00
_cell.angle_gamma   90.00
#
_symmetry.space_group_name_H-M   'P 1'
#
loop_
_entity.id
_entity.type
_entity.pdbx_description
1 polymer ?
#
loop_
_entity_poly.entity_id
_entity_poly.type
_entity_poly.pdbx_seq_one_letter_code
_entity_poly.pdbx_strand_id
1 'polypeptide(L)'
;MKLTNINPTGLWAGIVLSVCSFGAYAAESHMEQALKHAEAAVKAADGKAIAEHAEVAKTHAKAADEHLDAGITSLEGAIEHGKMGHADLAKKAAEEAVTHLKAAQ
;
A
#
# COMPACT_ATOMS: atom_id res chain seq x y z
N MET A 1 -27.08 21.76 54.99
CA MET A 1 -26.73 20.38 54.61
C MET A 1 -25.59 20.47 53.61
N LYS A 2 -24.43 19.86 53.91
CA LYS A 2 -23.16 19.98 53.16
C LYS A 2 -23.30 19.33 51.77
N LEU A 3 -22.99 20.06 50.71
CA LEU A 3 -22.76 19.49 49.37
C LEU A 3 -21.25 19.19 49.27
N THR A 4 -20.92 17.92 49.16
CA THR A 4 -19.57 17.40 49.12
C THR A 4 -18.95 17.65 47.75
N ASN A 5 -17.74 18.21 47.72
CA ASN A 5 -16.87 18.33 46.54
C ASN A 5 -16.61 16.96 45.90
N ILE A 6 -16.74 16.87 44.58
CA ILE A 6 -16.31 15.72 43.78
C ILE A 6 -15.16 16.18 42.87
N ASN A 7 -13.97 15.62 43.07
CA ASN A 7 -12.76 15.83 42.28
C ASN A 7 -12.84 15.05 40.95
N PRO A 8 -12.50 15.63 39.78
CA PRO A 8 -12.41 14.88 38.53
C PRO A 8 -10.96 14.45 38.27
N THR A 9 -10.51 13.37 38.90
CA THR A 9 -9.27 12.71 38.51
C THR A 9 -9.55 11.25 38.20
N GLY A 10 -9.37 10.91 36.92
CA GLY A 10 -9.36 9.54 36.43
C GLY A 10 -10.60 9.19 35.61
N LEU A 11 -10.41 9.09 34.31
CA LEU A 11 -10.34 7.77 33.66
C LEU A 11 -10.72 7.94 32.17
N TRP A 12 -9.73 8.28 31.36
CA TRP A 12 -9.76 8.00 29.92
C TRP A 12 -9.68 6.48 29.76
N ALA A 13 -10.82 5.79 29.81
CA ALA A 13 -10.89 4.38 29.47
C ALA A 13 -11.98 4.16 28.43
N GLY A 14 -11.51 3.88 27.22
CA GLY A 14 -12.12 2.86 26.37
C GLY A 14 -13.40 3.25 25.66
N ILE A 15 -13.30 4.16 24.70
CA ILE A 15 -14.10 4.06 23.49
C ILE A 15 -13.12 3.86 22.35
N VAL A 16 -13.23 2.73 21.64
CA VAL A 16 -13.28 2.66 20.17
C VAL A 16 -13.25 1.18 19.74
N LEU A 17 -14.37 0.82 19.09
CA LEU A 17 -14.56 -0.13 17.99
C LEU A 17 -14.07 -1.58 18.16
N SER A 18 -14.98 -2.56 18.17
CA SER A 18 -15.80 -3.03 17.03
C SER A 18 -15.09 -4.13 16.25
N VAL A 19 -15.70 -5.31 16.34
CA VAL A 19 -15.65 -6.45 15.44
C VAL A 19 -15.00 -6.15 14.08
N CYS A 20 -13.95 -6.90 13.74
CA CYS A 20 -13.63 -7.23 12.37
C CYS A 20 -13.55 -8.75 12.23
N SER A 21 -14.57 -9.25 11.53
CA SER A 21 -14.74 -10.61 11.07
C SER A 21 -13.57 -11.09 10.22
N PHE A 22 -13.40 -12.41 10.20
CA PHE A 22 -12.57 -13.16 9.26
C PHE A 22 -12.66 -12.60 7.83
N GLY A 23 -11.59 -11.94 7.38
CA GLY A 23 -11.32 -11.68 5.96
C GLY A 23 -10.32 -12.73 5.48
N ALA A 24 -10.57 -13.33 4.32
CA ALA A 24 -9.55 -14.08 3.61
C ALA A 24 -8.30 -13.19 3.48
N TYR A 25 -7.15 -13.66 3.96
CA TYR A 25 -5.88 -12.95 3.78
C TYR A 25 -5.54 -13.00 2.28
N ALA A 26 -6.00 -11.99 1.53
CA ALA A 26 -5.36 -11.64 0.28
C ALA A 26 -3.92 -11.23 0.66
N ALA A 27 -2.92 -11.75 -0.05
CA ALA A 27 -1.56 -11.28 0.14
C ALA A 27 -1.55 -9.77 -0.18
N GLU A 28 -1.26 -8.95 0.83
CA GLU A 28 -1.10 -7.49 0.68
C GLU A 28 0.00 -7.21 -0.35
N SER A 29 -0.22 -6.21 -1.19
CA SER A 29 0.69 -5.91 -2.28
C SER A 29 1.92 -5.12 -1.93
N HIS A 30 2.84 -4.97 -2.89
CA HIS A 30 3.97 -4.08 -2.73
C HIS A 30 3.55 -2.62 -2.50
N MET A 31 2.55 -2.09 -3.21
CA MET A 31 2.05 -0.74 -2.94
C MET A 31 1.36 -0.62 -1.57
N GLU A 32 0.54 -1.59 -1.17
CA GLU A 32 -0.13 -1.60 0.13
C GLU A 32 0.87 -1.71 1.29
N GLN A 33 1.85 -2.61 1.19
CA GLN A 33 2.92 -2.75 2.17
C GLN A 33 3.77 -1.50 2.27
N ALA A 34 4.13 -0.90 1.13
CA ALA A 34 4.88 0.35 1.11
C ALA A 34 4.14 1.45 1.86
N LEU A 35 2.84 1.62 1.57
CA LEU A 35 1.99 2.62 2.24
C LEU A 35 1.87 2.32 3.74
N LYS A 36 1.57 1.08 4.11
CA LYS A 36 1.41 0.65 5.50
C LYS A 36 2.65 0.94 6.34
N HIS A 37 3.83 0.60 5.83
CA HIS A 37 5.09 0.88 6.52
C HIS A 37 5.42 2.38 6.52
N ALA A 38 5.13 3.12 5.44
CA ALA A 38 5.32 4.57 5.43
C ALA A 38 4.42 5.27 6.48
N GLU A 39 3.16 4.87 6.62
CA GLU A 39 2.27 5.38 7.66
C GLU A 39 2.75 5.03 9.08
N ALA A 40 3.30 3.83 9.27
CA ALA A 40 3.87 3.42 10.55
C ALA A 40 5.11 4.27 10.89
N ALA A 41 5.95 4.59 9.91
CA ALA A 41 7.08 5.51 10.09
C ALA A 41 6.60 6.91 10.51
N VAL A 42 5.53 7.44 9.91
CA VAL A 42 4.92 8.74 10.29
C VAL A 42 4.42 8.75 11.75
N LYS A 43 3.93 7.61 12.23
CA LYS A 43 3.36 7.48 13.59
C LYS A 43 4.41 7.14 14.66
N ALA A 44 5.62 6.76 14.27
CA ALA A 44 6.68 6.32 15.19
C ALA A 44 7.28 7.50 15.99
N ALA A 45 7.61 7.24 17.26
CA ALA A 45 8.07 8.28 18.19
C ALA A 45 9.60 8.46 18.23
N ASP A 46 10.36 7.44 17.83
CA ASP A 46 11.83 7.45 17.87
C ASP A 46 12.45 7.21 16.49
N GLY A 47 13.65 7.75 16.29
CA GLY A 47 14.33 7.72 15.00
C GLY A 47 14.69 6.31 14.51
N LYS A 48 14.86 5.34 15.41
CA LYS A 48 15.18 3.96 15.02
C LYS A 48 13.95 3.31 14.39
N ALA A 49 12.79 3.40 15.05
CA ALA A 49 11.53 2.88 14.51
C ALA A 49 11.13 3.57 13.19
N ILE A 50 11.34 4.89 13.09
CA ILE A 50 11.12 5.63 11.83
C ILE A 50 11.98 5.04 10.70
N ALA A 51 13.28 4.86 10.94
CA ALA A 51 14.21 4.35 9.94
C ALA A 51 13.88 2.91 9.53
N GLU A 52 13.54 2.04 10.48
CA GLU A 52 13.15 0.65 10.21
C GLU A 52 11.91 0.57 9.32
N HIS A 53 10.83 1.28 9.67
CA HIS A 53 9.63 1.30 8.85
C HIS A 53 9.87 1.95 7.47
N ALA A 54 10.67 3.02 7.40
CA ALA A 54 10.99 3.67 6.14
C ALA A 54 11.80 2.76 5.18
N GLU A 55 12.77 1.99 5.66
CA GLU A 55 13.53 1.05 4.81
C GLU A 55 12.65 -0.09 4.27
N VAL A 56 11.72 -0.60 5.09
CA VAL A 56 10.75 -1.60 4.63
C VAL A 56 9.80 -1.00 3.59
N ALA A 57 9.26 0.20 3.85
CA ALA A 57 8.41 0.92 2.91
C ALA A 57 9.10 1.12 1.55
N LYS A 58 10.35 1.58 1.58
CA LYS A 58 11.19 1.79 0.39
C LYS A 58 11.47 0.50 -0.36
N THR A 59 11.69 -0.61 0.34
CA THR A 59 11.91 -1.92 -0.30
C THR A 59 10.69 -2.34 -1.11
N HIS A 60 9.50 -2.24 -0.53
CA HIS A 60 8.26 -2.53 -1.23
C HIS A 60 7.95 -1.53 -2.34
N ALA A 61 8.20 -0.23 -2.11
CA ALA A 61 8.03 0.79 -3.13
C ALA A 61 8.90 0.52 -4.36
N LYS A 62 10.16 0.10 -4.17
CA LYS A 62 11.05 -0.30 -5.28
C LYS A 62 10.55 -1.51 -6.04
N ALA A 63 10.05 -2.53 -5.35
CA ALA A 63 9.48 -3.70 -6.02
C ALA A 63 8.24 -3.34 -6.85
N ALA A 64 7.40 -2.43 -6.34
CA ALA A 64 6.28 -1.88 -7.11
C ALA A 64 6.79 -1.07 -8.33
N ASP A 65 7.81 -0.23 -8.14
CA ASP A 65 8.42 0.60 -9.19
C ASP A 65 8.96 -0.23 -10.36
N GLU A 66 9.71 -1.31 -10.07
CA GLU A 66 10.22 -2.24 -11.11
C GLU A 66 9.10 -2.84 -11.96
N HIS A 67 7.96 -3.17 -11.34
CA HIS A 67 6.78 -3.66 -12.05
C HIS A 67 6.03 -2.56 -12.79
N LEU A 68 5.98 -1.33 -12.26
CA LEU A 68 5.40 -0.19 -12.97
C LEU A 68 6.21 0.13 -14.24
N ASP A 69 7.53 0.17 -14.15
CA ASP A 69 8.44 0.39 -15.29
C ASP A 69 8.28 -0.69 -16.37
N ALA A 70 8.23 -1.97 -15.96
CA ALA A 70 7.98 -3.08 -16.88
C ALA A 70 6.59 -2.97 -17.54
N GLY A 71 5.57 -2.61 -16.75
CA GLY A 71 4.21 -2.39 -17.26
C GLY A 71 4.14 -1.25 -18.27
N ILE A 72 4.82 -0.14 -18.02
CA ILE A 72 4.94 1.00 -18.94
C ILE A 72 5.60 0.55 -20.24
N THR A 73 6.72 -0.15 -20.16
CA THR A 73 7.43 -0.67 -21.35
C THR A 73 6.53 -1.57 -22.19
N SER A 74 5.76 -2.48 -21.56
CA SER A 74 4.79 -3.31 -22.26
C SER A 74 3.65 -2.50 -22.90
N LEU A 75 3.18 -1.43 -22.25
CA LEU A 75 2.18 -0.52 -22.83
C LEU A 75 2.74 0.25 -24.04
N GLU A 76 3.99 0.67 -24.01
CA GLU A 76 4.66 1.28 -25.16
C GLU A 76 4.70 0.32 -26.36
N GLY A 77 5.06 -0.94 -26.13
CA GLY A 77 5.02 -1.98 -27.16
C GLY A 77 3.60 -2.24 -27.68
N ALA A 78 2.59 -2.22 -26.80
CA ALA A 78 1.19 -2.35 -27.21
C ALA A 78 0.75 -1.18 -28.11
N ILE A 79 1.16 0.04 -27.78
CA ILE A 79 0.88 1.24 -28.57
C ILE A 79 1.59 1.18 -29.93
N GLU A 80 2.87 0.81 -29.96
CA GLU A 80 3.64 0.69 -31.20
C GLU A 80 3.01 -0.32 -32.16
N HIS A 81 2.82 -1.56 -31.71
CA HIS A 81 2.22 -2.60 -32.53
C HIS A 81 0.77 -2.29 -32.91
N GLY A 82 0.01 -1.64 -32.02
CA GLY A 82 -1.35 -1.19 -32.30
C GLY A 82 -1.40 -0.16 -33.44
N LYS A 83 -0.49 0.81 -33.46
CA LYS A 83 -0.36 1.81 -34.53
C LYS A 83 0.03 1.19 -35.88
N MET A 84 0.75 0.07 -35.87
CA MET A 84 1.11 -0.69 -37.07
C MET A 84 -0.02 -1.61 -37.57
N GLY A 85 -1.13 -1.72 -36.83
CA GLY A 85 -2.21 -2.67 -37.13
C GLY A 85 -1.89 -4.12 -36.75
N HIS A 86 -0.80 -4.37 -36.00
CA HIS A 86 -0.40 -5.69 -35.54
C HIS A 86 -1.21 -6.11 -34.30
N ALA A 87 -2.52 -6.35 -34.48
CA ALA A 87 -3.48 -6.54 -33.40
C ALA A 87 -3.07 -7.63 -32.37
N ASP A 88 -2.57 -8.77 -32.84
CA ASP A 88 -2.19 -9.88 -31.94
C ASP A 88 -0.97 -9.53 -31.07
N LEU A 89 0.03 -8.85 -31.63
CA LEU A 89 1.21 -8.41 -30.87
C LEU A 89 0.84 -7.30 -29.89
N ALA A 90 0.00 -6.35 -30.30
CA ALA A 90 -0.50 -5.30 -29.44
C ALA A 90 -1.26 -5.86 -28.24
N LYS A 91 -2.12 -6.88 -28.47
CA LYS A 91 -2.87 -7.56 -27.42
C LYS A 91 -1.93 -8.28 -26.46
N LYS A 92 -0.94 -9.02 -26.96
CA LYS A 92 0.05 -9.71 -26.12
C LYS A 92 0.81 -8.74 -25.22
N ALA A 93 1.30 -7.63 -25.78
CA ALA A 93 1.98 -6.60 -25.00
C ALA A 93 1.06 -5.96 -23.94
N ALA A 94 -0.22 -5.75 -24.25
CA ALA A 94 -1.19 -5.28 -23.26
C ALA A 94 -1.46 -6.31 -22.14
N GLU A 95 -1.46 -7.62 -22.44
CA GLU A 95 -1.59 -8.69 -21.44
C GLU A 95 -0.36 -8.75 -20.50
N GLU A 96 0.84 -8.55 -21.04
CA GLU A 96 2.08 -8.42 -20.26
C GLU A 96 2.03 -7.20 -19.34
N ALA A 97 1.58 -6.06 -19.86
CA ALA A 97 1.37 -4.86 -19.06
C ALA A 97 0.42 -5.11 -17.88
N VAL A 98 -0.72 -5.76 -18.12
CA VAL A 98 -1.68 -6.11 -17.06
C VAL A 98 -1.04 -7.00 -16.00
N THR A 99 -0.19 -7.94 -16.40
CA THR A 99 0.51 -8.84 -15.46
C THR A 99 1.44 -8.05 -14.55
N HIS A 100 2.25 -7.16 -15.11
CA HIS A 100 3.15 -6.31 -14.32
C HIS A 100 2.40 -5.33 -13.42
N LEU A 101 1.38 -4.63 -13.94
CA LEU A 101 0.59 -3.69 -13.15
C LEU A 101 -0.17 -4.35 -11.99
N LYS A 102 -0.55 -5.63 -12.12
CA LYS A 102 -1.11 -6.42 -11.02
C LYS A 102 -0.07 -6.84 -9.99
N ALA A 103 1.18 -7.03 -10.39
CA ALA A 103 2.26 -7.41 -9.48
C ALA A 103 2.81 -6.20 -8.69
N ALA A 104 2.72 -4.99 -9.25
CA ALA A 104 2.95 -3.75 -8.51
C ALA A 104 1.86 -3.51 -7.44
N GLN A 105 0.62 -3.86 -7.81
CA GLN A 105 -0.62 -3.58 -7.07
C GLN A 105 -0.95 -4.52 -5.95
#